data_AF-A0A8X6V6B9-F1
#
_entry.id   AF-A0A8X6V6B9-F1
#
_cell.length_a   1.000
_cell.length_b   1.000
_cell.length_c   1.000
_cell.angle_alpha   90.00
_cell.angle_beta   90.00
_cell.angle_gamma   90.00
#
_symmetry.space_group_name_H-M   'P 1'
#
loop_
_entity.id
_entity.type
_entity.pdbx_description
1 polymer ?
#
loop_
_entity_poly.entity_id
_entity_poly.type
_entity_poly.pdbx_seq_one_letter_code
_entity_poly.pdbx_strand_id
1 'polypeptide(L)'
;MSAPVTKQDLIPAHLRQLALESINEIPRDAIKIYTDGSRLDDRAGSGIYIENSGQNFYFCHRNPDFSSVFKSELTAIKLGLEAIINESDYGELWILSDSRSSLQHLHNWTQVGDKTSISILHNLKLISKHHDVHFQWIPSHVDIFGNEQADRLAREGCSLLTTSSPAITYSEHQSKINRQLSKEWKIPPSHHWYAAREPGSFLDLNCDRASKTAISRLASGHTKSLSFFEGRKTFKFCSKCKVQQASAEHILDCLGLSREDLYDSPLLVIDFLWVNNLMDLV
;
A
#
# COMPACT_ATOMS: atom_id res chain seq x y z
N MET A 1 -19.89 -12.45 17.84
CA MET A 1 -19.00 -12.36 16.66
C MET A 1 -18.25 -11.04 16.78
N SER A 2 -17.00 -11.11 17.23
CA SER A 2 -16.16 -9.92 17.49
C SER A 2 -15.70 -9.33 16.16
N ALA A 3 -15.92 -8.02 15.95
CA ALA A 3 -15.48 -7.32 14.76
C ALA A 3 -13.94 -7.40 14.62
N PRO A 4 -13.40 -7.44 13.38
CA PRO A 4 -11.96 -7.43 13.15
C PRO A 4 -11.38 -6.09 13.62
N VAL A 5 -10.51 -6.13 14.63
CA VAL A 5 -9.81 -4.96 15.16
C VAL A 5 -8.76 -4.51 14.15
N THR A 6 -8.81 -3.24 13.74
CA THR A 6 -7.86 -2.65 12.79
C THR A 6 -6.66 -2.02 13.52
N LYS A 7 -5.50 -1.96 12.86
CA LYS A 7 -4.22 -1.42 13.39
C LYS A 7 -4.32 0.03 13.92
N GLN A 8 -5.37 0.76 13.53
CA GLN A 8 -5.65 2.14 13.97
C GLN A 8 -6.40 2.23 15.31
N ASP A 9 -6.99 1.14 15.80
CA ASP A 9 -7.86 1.15 17.00
C ASP A 9 -7.13 0.75 18.29
N LEU A 10 -5.91 0.24 18.19
CA LEU A 10 -5.10 -0.20 19.32
C LEU A 10 -3.97 0.79 19.61
N ILE A 11 -3.84 1.19 20.87
CA ILE A 11 -2.74 2.02 21.37
C ILE A 11 -1.42 1.27 21.05
N PRO A 12 -0.41 1.91 20.42
CA PRO A 12 0.84 1.26 20.04
C PRO A 12 1.51 0.47 21.17
N ALA A 13 1.39 0.94 22.41
CA ALA A 13 1.86 0.25 23.61
C ALA A 13 1.17 -1.11 23.84
N HIS A 14 -0.15 -1.22 23.59
CA HIS A 14 -0.87 -2.49 23.68
C HIS A 14 -0.45 -3.46 22.57
N LEU A 15 -0.27 -2.97 21.33
CA LEU A 15 0.23 -3.81 20.24
C LEU A 15 1.62 -4.35 20.53
N ARG A 16 2.50 -3.50 21.06
CA ARG A 16 3.83 -3.89 21.52
C ARG A 16 3.75 -4.96 22.60
N GLN A 17 2.90 -4.76 23.60
CA GLN A 17 2.75 -5.70 24.70
C GLN A 17 2.30 -7.09 24.21
N LEU A 18 1.23 -7.15 23.40
CA LEU A 18 0.74 -8.41 22.85
C LEU A 18 1.79 -9.13 21.99
N ALA A 19 2.55 -8.38 21.20
CA ALA A 19 3.62 -8.95 20.40
C ALA A 19 4.77 -9.49 21.25
N LEU A 20 5.17 -8.77 22.30
CA LEU A 20 6.20 -9.23 23.23
C LEU A 20 5.75 -10.46 24.01
N GLU A 21 4.47 -10.55 24.41
CA GLU A 21 3.90 -11.73 25.03
C GLU A 21 4.06 -12.96 24.11
N SER A 22 3.65 -12.87 22.84
CA SER A 22 3.84 -13.95 21.88
C SER A 22 5.33 -14.28 21.62
N ILE A 23 6.22 -13.29 21.56
CA ILE A 23 7.66 -13.50 21.35
C ILE A 23 8.31 -14.18 22.57
N ASN A 24 7.82 -13.90 23.77
CA ASN A 24 8.31 -14.47 25.03
C ASN A 24 7.83 -15.91 25.25
N GLU A 25 6.75 -16.33 24.59
CA GLU A 25 6.29 -17.74 24.57
C GLU A 25 7.18 -18.63 23.69
N ILE A 26 7.94 -18.04 22.75
CA ILE A 26 8.86 -18.79 21.89
C ILE A 26 9.98 -19.42 22.74
N PRO A 27 10.29 -20.73 22.56
CA PRO A 27 11.36 -21.41 23.29
C PRO A 27 12.71 -20.68 23.19
N ARG A 28 13.52 -20.77 24.25
CA ARG A 28 14.81 -20.05 24.31
C ARG A 28 15.85 -20.64 23.36
N ASP A 29 15.79 -21.94 23.14
CA ASP A 29 16.60 -22.73 22.22
C ASP A 29 16.11 -22.67 20.77
N ALA A 30 15.02 -21.94 20.50
CA ALA A 30 14.56 -21.68 19.15
C ALA A 30 15.38 -20.57 18.48
N ILE A 31 15.53 -20.67 17.16
CA ILE A 31 16.08 -19.59 16.34
C ILE A 31 14.94 -18.64 15.96
N LYS A 32 15.16 -17.34 16.15
CA LYS A 32 14.22 -16.28 15.76
C LYS A 32 14.83 -15.44 14.63
N ILE A 33 14.21 -15.47 13.46
CA ILE A 33 14.60 -14.67 12.30
C ILE A 33 13.62 -13.50 12.16
N TYR A 34 14.10 -12.29 12.37
CA TYR A 34 13.39 -11.06 12.08
C TYR A 34 13.77 -10.57 10.68
N THR A 35 12.77 -10.20 9.89
CA THR A 35 12.95 -9.82 8.49
C THR A 35 12.20 -8.53 8.17
N ASP A 36 12.82 -7.66 7.38
CA ASP A 36 12.18 -6.46 6.85
C ASP A 36 12.67 -6.14 5.43
N GLY A 37 11.83 -5.48 4.66
CA GLY A 37 12.09 -4.99 3.32
C GLY A 37 11.93 -3.48 3.23
N SER A 38 12.98 -2.79 2.80
CA SER A 38 12.94 -1.33 2.65
C SER A 38 13.15 -0.90 1.21
N ARG A 39 12.65 0.31 0.91
CA ARG A 39 12.85 0.95 -0.40
C ARG A 39 13.10 2.44 -0.20
N LEU A 40 14.20 2.92 -0.78
CA LEU A 40 14.56 4.32 -0.87
C LEU A 40 14.68 4.72 -2.34
N ASP A 41 13.69 5.47 -2.83
CA ASP A 41 13.51 5.79 -4.24
C ASP A 41 13.45 4.54 -5.14
N ASP A 42 14.43 4.38 -6.01
CA ASP A 42 14.55 3.24 -6.93
C ASP A 42 15.40 2.11 -6.34
N ARG A 43 15.99 2.32 -5.16
CA ARG A 43 16.87 1.36 -4.49
C ARG A 43 16.09 0.61 -3.44
N ALA A 44 16.33 -0.68 -3.33
CA ALA A 44 15.65 -1.55 -2.39
C ALA A 44 16.65 -2.41 -1.62
N GLY A 45 16.29 -2.77 -0.39
CA GLY A 45 17.15 -3.53 0.50
C GLY A 45 16.35 -4.48 1.37
N SER A 46 17.00 -5.58 1.74
CA SER A 46 16.46 -6.59 2.65
C SER A 46 17.30 -6.60 3.92
N GLY A 47 16.66 -6.62 5.08
CA GLY A 47 17.31 -6.68 6.39
C GLY A 47 16.97 -7.97 7.13
N ILE A 48 17.98 -8.63 7.66
CA ILE A 48 17.81 -9.90 8.38
C ILE A 48 18.54 -9.81 9.72
N TYR A 49 17.82 -10.04 10.81
CA TYR A 49 18.36 -10.16 12.15
C TYR A 49 17.98 -11.53 12.73
N ILE A 50 18.97 -12.34 13.08
CA ILE A 50 18.81 -13.71 13.58
C ILE A 50 19.26 -13.74 15.03
N GLU A 51 18.34 -14.08 15.92
CA GLU A 51 18.60 -14.33 17.34
C GLU A 51 18.70 -15.85 17.55
N ASN A 52 19.84 -16.28 18.09
CA ASN A 52 20.15 -17.68 18.41
C ASN A 52 20.80 -17.73 19.80
N SER A 53 20.54 -18.79 20.56
CA SER A 53 21.04 -19.01 21.93
C SER A 53 22.56 -18.83 22.08
N GLY A 54 23.34 -19.13 21.04
CA GLY A 54 24.80 -18.97 21.06
C GLY A 54 25.28 -17.58 20.64
N GLN A 55 24.82 -17.10 19.49
CA GLN A 55 25.27 -15.85 18.89
C GLN A 55 24.20 -15.26 17.97
N ASN A 56 24.04 -13.93 18.03
CA ASN A 56 23.16 -13.21 17.12
C ASN A 56 23.89 -12.91 15.80
N PHE A 57 23.23 -13.18 14.68
CA PHE A 57 23.74 -12.90 13.35
C PHE A 57 22.88 -11.81 12.69
N TYR A 58 23.49 -10.98 11.88
CA TYR A 58 22.76 -9.95 11.16
C TYR A 58 23.47 -9.60 9.87
N PHE A 59 22.69 -9.31 8.85
CA PHE A 59 23.20 -8.86 7.57
C PHE A 59 22.11 -8.14 6.80
N CYS A 60 22.54 -7.34 5.82
CA CYS A 60 21.67 -6.67 4.89
C CYS A 60 22.04 -7.07 3.46
N HIS A 61 21.07 -6.96 2.56
CA HIS A 61 21.24 -7.30 1.15
C HIS A 61 20.73 -6.18 0.27
N ARG A 62 21.52 -5.83 -0.76
CA ARG A 62 21.10 -4.89 -1.79
C ARG A 62 20.27 -5.63 -2.84
N ASN A 63 18.99 -5.27 -2.94
CA ASN A 63 18.12 -5.81 -3.97
C ASN A 63 18.35 -5.08 -5.31
N PRO A 64 17.95 -5.68 -6.44
CA PRO A 64 17.92 -4.99 -7.72
C PRO A 64 17.08 -3.71 -7.66
N ASP A 65 17.48 -2.71 -8.43
CA ASP A 65 16.73 -1.47 -8.53
C ASP A 65 15.30 -1.72 -9.01
N PHE A 66 14.38 -0.86 -8.57
CA PHE A 66 12.94 -0.96 -8.81
C PHE A 66 12.25 -2.18 -8.17
N SER A 67 12.96 -2.96 -7.33
CA SER A 67 12.31 -4.00 -6.53
C SER A 67 11.25 -3.38 -5.62
N SER A 68 10.10 -4.07 -5.53
CA SER A 68 9.04 -3.67 -4.60
C SER A 68 9.43 -3.97 -3.16
N VAL A 69 8.80 -3.27 -2.21
CA VAL A 69 8.92 -3.59 -0.77
C VAL A 69 8.54 -5.04 -0.54
N PHE A 70 7.40 -5.49 -1.05
CA PHE A 70 6.96 -6.89 -0.99
C PHE A 70 8.01 -7.92 -1.46
N LYS A 71 8.70 -7.66 -2.59
CA LYS A 71 9.76 -8.55 -3.06
C LYS A 71 10.97 -8.53 -2.13
N SER A 72 11.26 -7.38 -1.53
CA SER A 72 12.34 -7.20 -0.56
C SER A 72 12.07 -7.97 0.73
N GLU A 73 10.84 -7.91 1.24
CA GLU A 73 10.38 -8.73 2.37
C GLU A 73 10.56 -10.22 2.13
N LEU A 74 10.10 -10.73 0.97
CA LEU A 74 10.29 -12.14 0.61
C LEU A 74 11.77 -12.50 0.45
N THR A 75 12.58 -11.58 -0.07
CA THR A 75 14.03 -11.78 -0.20
C THR A 75 14.70 -11.84 1.17
N ALA A 76 14.26 -11.03 2.14
CA ALA A 76 14.73 -11.10 3.52
C ALA A 76 14.43 -12.49 4.13
N ILE A 77 13.20 -13.00 3.97
CA ILE A 77 12.83 -14.36 4.42
C ILE A 77 13.69 -15.43 3.74
N LYS A 78 13.85 -15.35 2.42
CA LYS A 78 14.70 -16.29 1.65
C LYS A 78 16.11 -16.35 2.21
N LEU A 79 16.75 -15.18 2.38
CA LEU A 79 18.13 -15.10 2.83
C LEU A 79 18.29 -15.52 4.29
N GLY A 80 17.32 -15.21 5.15
CA GLY A 80 17.28 -15.69 6.53
C GLY A 80 17.27 -17.21 6.60
N LEU A 81 16.42 -17.87 5.80
CA LEU A 81 16.38 -19.33 5.68
C LEU A 81 17.69 -19.92 5.14
N GLU A 82 18.30 -19.29 4.15
CA GLU A 82 19.59 -19.74 3.58
C GLU A 82 20.73 -19.65 4.61
N ALA A 83 20.71 -18.66 5.49
CA ALA A 83 21.73 -18.48 6.52
C ALA A 83 21.72 -19.61 7.57
N ILE A 84 20.57 -20.24 7.81
CA ILE A 84 20.41 -21.27 8.84
C ILE A 84 20.28 -22.69 8.27
N ILE A 85 20.31 -22.87 6.96
CA ILE A 85 20.00 -24.17 6.33
C ILE A 85 20.97 -25.29 6.71
N ASN A 86 22.19 -24.92 7.10
CA ASN A 86 23.24 -25.84 7.55
C ASN A 86 23.36 -25.91 9.07
N GLU A 87 22.61 -25.08 9.80
CA GLU A 87 22.52 -25.15 11.25
C GLU A 87 21.64 -26.35 11.63
N SER A 88 22.03 -27.08 12.67
CA SER A 88 21.30 -28.28 13.12
C SER A 88 21.08 -28.34 14.63
N ASP A 89 21.66 -27.39 15.38
CA ASP A 89 21.60 -27.35 16.84
C ASP A 89 20.58 -26.31 17.32
N TYR A 90 19.31 -26.52 16.98
CA TYR A 90 18.19 -25.72 17.49
C TYR A 90 16.89 -26.53 17.51
N GLY A 91 15.98 -26.17 18.42
CA GLY A 91 14.68 -26.84 18.53
C GLY A 91 13.74 -26.43 17.40
N GLU A 92 13.23 -25.21 17.48
CA GLU A 92 12.25 -24.65 16.54
C GLU A 92 12.81 -23.45 15.78
N LEU A 93 12.23 -23.17 14.61
CA LEU A 93 12.49 -21.98 13.82
C LEU A 93 11.27 -21.05 13.80
N TRP A 94 11.48 -19.79 14.18
CA TRP A 94 10.45 -18.76 14.17
C TRP A 94 10.84 -17.61 13.23
N ILE A 95 10.00 -17.36 12.22
CA ILE A 95 10.16 -16.24 11.29
C ILE A 95 9.19 -15.14 11.69
N LEU A 96 9.73 -14.01 12.11
CA LEU A 96 8.99 -12.84 12.57
C LEU A 96 9.06 -11.75 11.50
N SER A 97 7.91 -11.37 10.96
CA SER A 97 7.80 -10.34 9.94
C SER A 97 6.56 -9.48 10.18
N ASP A 98 6.68 -8.18 9.95
CA ASP A 98 5.54 -7.26 9.97
C ASP A 98 4.81 -7.15 8.62
N SER A 99 5.34 -7.78 7.57
CA SER A 99 4.73 -7.87 6.26
C SER A 99 3.65 -8.95 6.21
N ARG A 100 2.42 -8.55 6.59
CA ARG A 100 1.24 -9.42 6.48
C ARG A 100 1.03 -9.95 5.06
N SER A 101 1.35 -9.15 4.04
CA SER A 101 1.23 -9.56 2.63
C SER A 101 2.19 -10.70 2.30
N SER A 102 3.43 -10.65 2.77
CA SER A 102 4.41 -11.74 2.59
C SER A 102 3.95 -13.03 3.24
N LEU A 103 3.47 -12.95 4.49
CA LEU A 103 2.98 -14.12 5.21
C LEU A 103 1.73 -14.72 4.55
N GLN A 104 0.80 -13.90 4.10
CA GLN A 104 -0.39 -14.35 3.36
C GLN A 104 -0.03 -14.99 2.01
N HIS A 105 0.96 -14.44 1.31
CA HIS A 105 1.46 -15.00 0.05
C HIS A 105 2.05 -16.39 0.24
N LEU A 106 2.90 -16.56 1.27
CA LEU A 106 3.50 -17.85 1.60
C LEU A 106 2.48 -18.86 2.15
N HIS A 107 1.44 -18.39 2.85
CA HIS A 107 0.34 -19.25 3.29
C HIS A 107 -0.43 -19.84 2.09
N ASN A 108 -0.64 -19.05 1.04
CA ASN A 108 -1.30 -19.46 -0.20
C ASN A 108 -0.32 -20.09 -1.22
N TRP A 109 0.55 -20.98 -0.74
CA TRP A 109 1.67 -21.53 -1.51
C TRP A 109 1.29 -22.22 -2.82
N THR A 110 0.04 -22.69 -2.99
CA THR A 110 -0.45 -23.31 -4.23
C THR A 110 -0.58 -22.32 -5.40
N GLN A 111 -0.66 -21.02 -5.12
CA GLN A 111 -0.73 -19.96 -6.13
C GLN A 111 0.62 -19.25 -6.34
N VAL A 112 1.66 -19.73 -5.68
CA VAL A 112 3.00 -19.16 -5.78
C VAL A 112 3.70 -19.66 -7.05
N GLY A 113 4.12 -18.73 -7.90
CA GLY A 113 4.86 -19.03 -9.14
C GLY A 113 6.16 -18.25 -9.32
N ASP A 114 6.47 -17.29 -8.43
CA ASP A 114 7.68 -16.49 -8.56
C ASP A 114 8.93 -17.23 -8.03
N LYS A 115 10.09 -16.96 -8.64
CA LYS A 115 11.35 -17.65 -8.33
C LYS A 115 11.77 -17.51 -6.86
N THR A 116 11.56 -16.33 -6.26
CA THR A 116 11.94 -16.07 -4.86
C THR A 116 11.13 -16.94 -3.93
N SER A 117 9.80 -16.95 -4.09
CA SER A 117 8.91 -17.73 -3.25
C SER A 117 9.07 -19.24 -3.46
N ILE A 118 9.34 -19.71 -4.68
CA ILE A 118 9.70 -21.12 -4.92
C ILE A 118 10.96 -21.50 -4.13
N SER A 119 11.97 -20.61 -4.10
CA SER A 119 13.18 -20.83 -3.31
C SER A 119 12.90 -20.89 -1.80
N ILE A 120 12.01 -20.02 -1.30
CA ILE A 120 11.56 -20.05 0.10
C ILE A 120 10.90 -21.39 0.41
N LEU A 121 9.93 -21.82 -0.40
CA LEU A 121 9.23 -23.10 -0.21
C LEU A 121 10.18 -24.30 -0.25
N HIS A 122 11.18 -24.27 -1.12
CA HIS A 122 12.22 -25.29 -1.17
C HIS A 122 13.03 -25.34 0.13
N ASN A 123 13.48 -24.19 0.64
CA ASN A 123 14.25 -24.12 1.89
C ASN A 123 13.40 -24.54 3.10
N LEU A 124 12.15 -24.09 3.18
CA LEU A 124 11.19 -24.53 4.19
C LEU A 124 11.00 -26.05 4.15
N LYS A 125 10.88 -26.65 2.97
CA LYS A 125 10.78 -28.11 2.81
C LYS A 125 12.03 -28.86 3.28
N LEU A 126 13.21 -28.25 3.20
CA LEU A 126 14.44 -28.86 3.70
C LEU A 126 14.52 -28.76 5.23
N ILE A 127 14.25 -27.59 5.79
CA ILE A 127 14.32 -27.34 7.24
C ILE A 127 13.23 -28.12 7.99
N SER A 128 12.02 -28.18 7.44
CA SER A 128 10.88 -28.90 8.03
C SER A 128 11.05 -30.42 8.13
N LYS A 129 12.14 -30.99 7.60
CA LYS A 129 12.49 -32.39 7.83
C LYS A 129 13.05 -32.64 9.23
N HIS A 130 13.59 -31.61 9.86
CA HIS A 130 14.36 -31.71 11.10
C HIS A 130 13.85 -30.76 12.19
N HIS A 131 13.24 -29.63 11.82
CA HIS A 131 12.80 -28.59 12.74
C HIS A 131 11.39 -28.13 12.41
N ASP A 132 10.61 -27.81 13.44
CA ASP A 132 9.31 -27.16 13.24
C ASP A 132 9.52 -25.68 12.86
N VAL A 133 8.75 -25.21 11.88
CA VAL A 133 8.88 -23.84 11.34
C VAL A 133 7.58 -23.07 11.55
N HIS A 134 7.69 -21.94 12.22
CA HIS A 134 6.58 -21.07 12.60
C HIS A 134 6.72 -19.70 11.94
N PHE A 135 5.62 -19.17 11.43
CA PHE A 135 5.53 -17.80 10.95
C PHE A 135 4.71 -16.98 11.95
N GLN A 136 5.31 -15.92 12.48
CA GLN A 136 4.66 -15.01 13.41
C GLN A 136 4.59 -13.61 12.80
N TRP A 137 3.37 -13.10 12.64
CA TRP A 137 3.21 -11.69 12.29
C TRP A 137 3.49 -10.83 13.53
N ILE A 138 4.28 -9.77 13.37
CA ILE A 138 4.54 -8.78 14.42
C ILE A 138 4.18 -7.37 13.94
N PRO A 139 3.74 -6.46 14.83
CA PRO A 139 3.45 -5.09 14.45
C PRO A 139 4.73 -4.30 14.14
N SER A 140 4.71 -3.54 13.04
CA SER A 140 5.76 -2.56 12.72
C SER A 140 5.69 -1.31 13.60
N HIS A 141 6.84 -0.66 13.82
CA HIS A 141 7.00 0.65 14.49
C HIS A 141 6.41 0.73 15.90
N VAL A 142 6.61 -0.31 16.70
CA VAL A 142 6.20 -0.34 18.11
C VAL A 142 7.35 -0.77 19.02
N ASP A 143 8.59 -0.47 18.67
CA ASP A 143 9.78 -0.69 19.49
C ASP A 143 10.00 -2.16 19.90
N ILE A 144 9.83 -3.07 18.92
CA ILE A 144 10.25 -4.48 19.04
C ILE A 144 11.68 -4.58 18.54
N PHE A 145 12.62 -4.83 19.45
CA PHE A 145 14.05 -4.75 19.17
C PHE A 145 14.48 -5.50 17.91
N GLY A 146 14.12 -6.78 17.75
CA GLY A 146 14.50 -7.56 16.57
C GLY A 146 13.93 -6.99 15.25
N ASN A 147 12.71 -6.44 15.27
CA ASN A 147 12.10 -5.81 14.10
C ASN A 147 12.78 -4.48 13.74
N GLU A 148 13.05 -3.64 14.74
CA GLU A 148 13.77 -2.36 14.52
C GLU A 148 15.19 -2.61 13.98
N GLN A 149 15.84 -3.70 14.39
CA GLN A 149 17.13 -4.11 13.84
C GLN A 149 17.00 -4.57 12.38
N ALA A 150 16.00 -5.37 12.04
CA ALA A 150 15.73 -5.78 10.66
C ALA A 150 15.42 -4.56 9.76
N ASP A 151 14.58 -3.63 10.22
CA ASP A 151 14.22 -2.40 9.49
C ASP A 151 15.42 -1.46 9.29
N ARG A 152 16.27 -1.30 10.31
CA ARG A 152 17.55 -0.60 10.15
C ARG A 152 18.44 -1.26 9.09
N LEU A 153 18.59 -2.58 9.13
CA LEU A 153 19.40 -3.34 8.17
C LEU A 153 18.84 -3.25 6.75
N ALA A 154 17.51 -3.26 6.59
CA ALA A 154 16.88 -3.13 5.28
C ALA A 154 17.17 -1.74 4.65
N ARG A 155 17.15 -0.67 5.46
CA ARG A 155 17.57 0.68 5.03
C ARG A 155 19.06 0.76 4.70
N GLU A 156 19.91 0.10 5.48
CA GLU A 156 21.35 -0.02 5.16
C GLU A 156 21.55 -0.75 3.83
N GLY A 157 20.80 -1.82 3.57
CA GLY A 157 20.79 -2.56 2.31
C GLY A 157 20.42 -1.67 1.11
N CYS A 158 19.51 -0.71 1.27
CA CYS A 158 19.19 0.26 0.22
C CYS A 158 20.39 1.14 -0.16
N SER A 159 21.29 1.40 0.79
CA SER A 159 22.43 2.30 0.62
C SER A 159 23.68 1.61 0.06
N LEU A 160 23.76 0.28 0.16
CA LEU A 160 24.87 -0.51 -0.39
C LEU A 160 25.00 -0.37 -1.90
N LEU A 161 26.24 -0.33 -2.42
CA LEU A 161 26.49 -0.31 -3.86
C LEU A 161 26.18 -1.68 -4.47
N THR A 162 25.48 -1.71 -5.59
CA THR A 162 25.21 -2.94 -6.32
C THR A 162 26.49 -3.37 -7.05
N THR A 163 26.99 -4.59 -6.80
CA THR A 163 28.23 -5.12 -7.39
C THR A 163 28.07 -5.66 -8.82
N SER A 164 26.83 -5.85 -9.27
CA SER A 164 26.48 -6.24 -10.64
C SER A 164 25.07 -5.73 -10.91
N SER A 165 24.80 -5.15 -12.09
CA SER A 165 23.42 -4.87 -12.50
C SER A 165 22.83 -6.16 -13.05
N PRO A 166 22.07 -6.98 -12.28
CA PRO A 166 21.33 -8.07 -12.88
C PRO A 166 20.39 -7.51 -13.95
N ALA A 167 20.09 -8.32 -14.97
CA ALA A 167 19.06 -7.98 -15.92
C ALA A 167 17.75 -7.70 -15.18
N ILE A 168 17.15 -6.54 -15.44
CA ILE A 168 15.90 -6.10 -14.80
C ILE A 168 14.82 -7.12 -15.15
N THR A 169 14.17 -7.67 -14.14
CA THR A 169 13.07 -8.63 -14.26
C THR A 169 11.78 -7.93 -14.73
N TYR A 170 10.81 -8.70 -15.24
CA TYR A 170 9.52 -8.15 -15.66
C TYR A 170 8.83 -7.33 -14.55
N SER A 171 8.87 -7.81 -13.30
CA SER A 171 8.23 -7.13 -12.17
C SER A 171 8.93 -5.81 -11.80
N GLU A 172 10.24 -5.72 -11.97
CA GLU A 172 11.00 -4.48 -11.79
C GLU A 172 10.71 -3.49 -12.93
N HIS A 173 10.60 -3.98 -14.17
CA HIS A 173 10.14 -3.17 -15.31
C HIS A 173 8.73 -2.61 -15.10
N GLN A 174 7.79 -3.46 -14.68
CA GLN A 174 6.43 -3.06 -14.38
C GLN A 174 6.39 -2.05 -13.23
N SER A 175 7.18 -2.27 -12.17
CA SER A 175 7.29 -1.33 -11.04
C SER A 175 7.83 0.03 -11.47
N LYS A 176 8.82 0.05 -12.37
CA LYS A 176 9.37 1.28 -12.97
C LYS A 176 8.30 2.02 -13.78
N ILE A 177 7.56 1.33 -14.65
CA ILE A 177 6.48 1.92 -15.46
C ILE A 177 5.39 2.48 -14.55
N ASN A 178 4.91 1.69 -13.58
CA ASN A 178 3.87 2.13 -12.65
C ASN A 178 4.31 3.34 -11.83
N ARG A 179 5.59 3.46 -11.47
CA ARG A 179 6.14 4.64 -10.79
C ARG A 179 6.13 5.86 -11.70
N GLN A 180 6.55 5.70 -12.95
CA GLN A 180 6.53 6.80 -13.93
C GLN A 180 5.10 7.29 -14.16
N LEU A 181 4.18 6.37 -14.42
CA LEU A 181 2.75 6.68 -14.52
C LEU A 181 2.25 7.36 -13.24
N SER A 182 2.57 6.84 -12.05
CA SER A 182 2.13 7.46 -10.79
C SER A 182 2.68 8.89 -10.60
N LYS A 183 3.90 9.17 -11.07
CA LYS A 183 4.46 10.53 -11.03
C LYS A 183 3.72 11.45 -11.99
N GLU A 184 3.50 11.01 -13.22
CA GLU A 184 2.75 11.76 -14.24
C GLU A 184 1.29 12.01 -13.78
N TRP A 185 0.64 10.99 -13.21
CA TRP A 185 -0.70 11.07 -12.65
C TRP A 185 -0.82 11.97 -11.43
N LYS A 186 0.27 12.29 -10.74
CA LYS A 186 0.28 13.25 -9.63
C LYS A 186 0.44 14.69 -10.09
N ILE A 187 0.83 14.92 -11.35
CA ILE A 187 0.90 16.26 -11.91
C ILE A 187 -0.54 16.69 -12.21
N PRO A 188 -1.06 17.72 -11.52
CA PRO A 188 -2.38 18.24 -11.83
C PRO A 188 -2.43 18.72 -13.29
N PRO A 189 -3.55 18.52 -14.01
CA PRO A 189 -3.73 19.07 -15.34
C PRO A 189 -3.45 20.57 -15.36
N SER A 190 -2.75 21.07 -16.38
CA SER A 190 -2.46 22.49 -16.58
C SER A 190 -3.69 23.25 -17.09
N HIS A 191 -4.80 23.19 -16.36
CA HIS A 191 -5.98 23.99 -16.62
C HIS A 191 -6.21 24.92 -15.45
N HIS A 192 -6.48 26.20 -15.73
CA HIS A 192 -6.64 27.27 -14.73
C HIS A 192 -7.72 26.97 -13.69
N TRP A 193 -8.73 26.17 -14.06
CA TRP A 193 -9.81 25.74 -13.17
C TRP A 193 -9.48 24.50 -12.33
N TYR A 194 -8.37 23.80 -12.56
CA TYR A 194 -7.97 22.65 -11.72
C TYR A 194 -7.34 23.16 -10.42
N ALA A 195 -8.17 23.62 -9.48
CA ALA A 195 -7.72 24.16 -8.19
C ALA A 195 -7.39 23.08 -7.13
N ALA A 196 -7.49 21.80 -7.49
CA ALA A 196 -7.14 20.66 -6.65
C ALA A 196 -5.61 20.52 -6.56
N ARG A 197 -5.06 20.48 -5.34
CA ARG A 197 -3.60 20.38 -5.09
C ARG A 197 -2.97 19.12 -5.72
N GLU A 198 -3.76 18.04 -5.83
CA GLU A 198 -3.37 16.78 -6.47
C GLU A 198 -4.56 16.12 -7.21
N PRO A 199 -4.31 15.34 -8.28
CA PRO A 199 -5.32 14.50 -8.93
C PRO A 199 -6.12 13.62 -7.96
N GLY A 200 -7.43 13.84 -7.89
CA GLY A 200 -8.35 13.12 -7.00
C GLY A 200 -8.49 13.74 -5.60
N SER A 201 -7.84 14.86 -5.30
CA SER A 201 -8.10 15.61 -4.07
C SER A 201 -9.49 16.26 -4.10
N PHE A 202 -10.17 16.26 -2.95
CA PHE A 202 -11.47 16.91 -2.80
C PHE A 202 -11.29 18.42 -2.60
N LEU A 203 -12.28 19.21 -3.01
CA LEU A 203 -12.34 20.63 -2.67
C LEU A 203 -12.60 20.76 -1.18
N ASP A 204 -11.67 21.38 -0.46
CA ASP A 204 -11.77 21.60 0.99
C ASP A 204 -12.73 22.75 1.30
N LEU A 205 -14.02 22.49 1.10
CA LEU A 205 -15.09 23.44 1.36
C LEU A 205 -15.57 23.28 2.80
N ASN A 206 -15.84 24.38 3.51
CA ASN A 206 -16.50 24.31 4.81
C ASN A 206 -18.03 24.21 4.64
N CYS A 207 -18.49 23.11 4.03
CA CYS A 207 -19.91 22.83 3.80
C CYS A 207 -20.23 21.36 4.09
N ASP A 208 -21.52 21.03 4.09
CA ASP A 208 -21.98 19.66 4.33
C ASP A 208 -21.52 18.69 3.24
N ARG A 209 -21.55 17.39 3.56
CA ARG A 209 -21.09 16.32 2.66
C ARG A 209 -21.87 16.28 1.34
N ALA A 210 -23.17 16.61 1.32
CA ALA A 210 -23.97 16.57 0.10
C ALA A 210 -23.51 17.67 -0.87
N SER A 211 -23.26 18.87 -0.35
CA SER A 211 -22.70 19.99 -1.13
C SER A 211 -21.31 19.70 -1.70
N LYS A 212 -20.39 19.12 -0.90
CA LYS A 212 -19.07 18.67 -1.39
C LYS A 212 -19.18 17.64 -2.51
N THR A 213 -20.13 16.71 -2.36
CA THR A 213 -20.38 15.65 -3.33
C THR A 213 -20.93 16.22 -4.63
N ALA A 214 -21.89 17.14 -4.55
CA ALA A 214 -22.51 17.77 -5.72
C ALA A 214 -21.49 18.53 -6.57
N ILE A 215 -20.66 19.37 -5.94
CA ILE A 215 -19.59 20.10 -6.65
C ILE A 215 -18.58 19.13 -7.28
N SER A 216 -18.13 18.12 -6.52
CA SER A 216 -17.18 17.12 -7.02
C SER A 216 -17.72 16.36 -8.24
N ARG A 217 -19.03 16.10 -8.25
CA ARG A 217 -19.74 15.41 -9.34
C ARG A 217 -19.95 16.28 -10.58
N LEU A 218 -20.28 17.57 -10.42
CA LEU A 218 -20.29 18.52 -11.54
C LEU A 218 -18.88 18.68 -12.14
N ALA A 219 -17.88 18.85 -11.28
CA ALA A 219 -16.48 19.01 -11.68
C ALA A 219 -15.97 17.81 -12.49
N SER A 220 -16.28 16.59 -12.04
CA SER A 220 -15.89 15.34 -12.71
C SER A 220 -16.86 14.89 -13.83
N GLY A 221 -18.00 15.56 -13.98
CA GLY A 221 -19.10 15.11 -14.84
C GLY A 221 -19.70 13.75 -14.44
N HIS A 222 -19.45 13.28 -13.21
CA HIS A 222 -19.98 12.00 -12.72
C HIS A 222 -21.32 12.23 -12.03
N THR A 223 -22.39 11.59 -12.49
CA THR A 223 -23.73 11.73 -11.89
C THR A 223 -24.09 10.48 -11.06
N LYS A 224 -25.07 10.57 -10.16
CA LYS A 224 -25.63 9.39 -9.46
C LYS A 224 -26.20 8.33 -10.42
N SER A 225 -26.52 8.69 -11.67
CA SER A 225 -27.10 7.81 -12.68
C SER A 225 -26.04 7.39 -13.70
N LEU A 226 -25.91 6.09 -13.97
CA LEU A 226 -25.01 5.57 -15.02
C LEU A 226 -25.58 5.80 -16.43
N SER A 227 -25.94 7.03 -16.77
CA SER A 227 -26.37 7.42 -18.12
C SER A 227 -25.16 7.89 -18.92
N PHE A 228 -24.93 7.25 -20.07
CA PHE A 228 -23.88 7.57 -21.01
C PHE A 228 -24.49 7.88 -22.37
N PHE A 229 -24.03 8.96 -23.01
CA PHE A 229 -24.41 9.34 -24.37
C PHE A 229 -23.18 9.89 -25.09
N GLU A 230 -22.90 9.39 -26.30
CA GLU A 230 -21.75 9.80 -27.13
C GLU A 230 -20.40 9.81 -26.38
N GLY A 231 -20.16 8.81 -25.55
CA GLY A 231 -18.91 8.69 -24.78
C GLY A 231 -18.78 9.64 -23.59
N ARG A 232 -19.83 10.41 -23.27
CA ARG A 232 -19.88 11.31 -22.10
C ARG A 232 -20.93 10.84 -21.10
N LYS A 233 -20.66 11.08 -19.81
CA LYS A 233 -21.64 10.88 -18.75
C LYS A 233 -22.67 12.01 -18.78
N THR A 234 -23.95 11.67 -18.71
CA THR A 234 -25.05 12.62 -18.78
C THR A 234 -26.02 12.45 -17.62
N PHE A 235 -26.69 13.53 -17.26
CA PHE A 235 -27.84 13.57 -16.36
C PHE A 235 -29.09 13.18 -17.15
N LYS A 236 -30.05 12.52 -16.50
CA LYS A 236 -31.29 12.08 -17.16
C LYS A 236 -32.02 13.24 -17.83
N PHE A 237 -32.15 14.37 -17.13
CA PHE A 237 -32.68 15.61 -17.69
C PHE A 237 -32.16 16.84 -16.92
N CYS A 238 -32.16 18.00 -17.55
CA CYS A 238 -31.92 19.29 -16.89
C CYS A 238 -33.21 19.80 -16.24
N SER A 239 -33.20 20.10 -14.94
CA SER A 239 -34.42 20.56 -14.23
C SER A 239 -34.91 21.93 -14.71
N LYS A 240 -34.01 22.77 -15.24
CA LYS A 240 -34.30 24.15 -15.69
C LYS A 240 -34.89 24.21 -17.10
N CYS A 241 -34.20 23.67 -18.10
CA CYS A 241 -34.64 23.74 -19.51
C CYS A 241 -35.37 22.47 -20.00
N LYS A 242 -35.47 21.43 -19.15
CA LYS A 242 -36.14 20.14 -19.43
C LYS A 242 -35.55 19.31 -20.58
N VAL A 243 -34.36 19.64 -21.05
CA VAL A 243 -33.60 18.83 -22.02
C VAL A 243 -33.22 17.49 -21.40
N GLN A 244 -33.38 16.41 -22.16
CA GLN A 244 -32.93 15.06 -21.80
C GLN A 244 -31.42 14.91 -22.01
N GLN A 245 -30.76 14.02 -21.27
CA GLN A 245 -29.34 13.71 -21.45
C GLN A 245 -28.41 14.94 -21.35
N ALA A 246 -28.67 15.81 -20.38
CA ALA A 246 -27.85 17.00 -20.14
C ALA A 246 -26.43 16.61 -19.67
N SER A 247 -25.39 17.27 -20.17
CA SER A 247 -24.05 17.15 -19.58
C SER A 247 -23.88 18.06 -18.35
N ALA A 248 -22.77 17.91 -17.61
CA ALA A 248 -22.45 18.84 -16.52
C ALA A 248 -22.28 20.27 -17.03
N GLU A 249 -21.63 20.44 -18.19
CA GLU A 249 -21.48 21.74 -18.87
C GLU A 249 -22.85 22.35 -19.18
N HIS A 250 -23.78 21.56 -19.73
CA HIS A 250 -25.12 22.05 -20.02
C HIS A 250 -25.88 22.50 -18.77
N ILE A 251 -25.72 21.82 -17.63
CA ILE A 251 -26.34 22.23 -16.38
C ILE A 251 -25.76 23.55 -15.90
N LEU A 252 -24.43 23.72 -15.94
CA LEU A 252 -23.76 24.97 -15.58
C LEU A 252 -24.22 26.11 -16.51
N ASP A 253 -24.17 25.92 -17.83
CA ASP A 253 -24.62 26.90 -18.82
C ASP A 253 -26.08 27.29 -18.61
N CYS A 254 -26.96 26.30 -18.34
CA CYS A 254 -28.35 26.57 -18.02
C CYS A 254 -28.49 27.44 -16.77
N LEU A 255 -27.66 27.22 -15.74
CA LEU A 255 -27.66 28.04 -14.53
C LEU A 255 -27.00 29.41 -14.73
N GLY A 256 -26.35 29.65 -15.88
CA GLY A 256 -25.56 30.86 -16.13
C GLY A 256 -24.22 30.84 -15.42
N LEU A 257 -23.72 29.63 -15.13
CA LEU A 257 -22.44 29.38 -14.46
C LEU A 257 -21.46 28.78 -15.46
N SER A 258 -20.17 28.98 -15.23
CA SER A 258 -19.10 28.31 -15.97
C SER A 258 -18.45 27.19 -15.13
N ARG A 259 -17.55 26.42 -15.74
CA ARG A 259 -16.78 25.40 -15.01
C ARG A 259 -15.82 26.02 -14.00
N GLU A 260 -15.35 27.24 -14.24
CA GLU A 260 -14.49 28.01 -13.35
C GLU A 260 -15.20 28.32 -12.02
N ASP A 261 -16.49 28.64 -12.06
CA ASP A 261 -17.28 28.97 -10.86
C ASP A 261 -17.31 27.85 -9.82
N LEU A 262 -17.16 26.58 -10.24
CA LEU A 262 -17.06 25.42 -9.34
C LEU A 262 -15.86 25.51 -8.38
N TYR A 263 -14.85 26.29 -8.74
CA TYR A 263 -13.60 26.43 -8.01
C TYR A 263 -13.41 27.84 -7.46
N ASP A 264 -13.78 28.86 -8.24
CA ASP A 264 -13.63 30.27 -7.87
C ASP A 264 -14.73 30.74 -6.91
N SER A 265 -15.93 30.18 -7.03
CA SER A 265 -17.09 30.52 -6.20
C SER A 265 -17.97 29.30 -5.87
N PRO A 266 -17.40 28.24 -5.26
CA PRO A 266 -18.09 26.96 -5.02
C PRO A 266 -19.36 27.10 -4.18
N LEU A 267 -19.38 28.02 -3.21
CA LEU A 267 -20.56 28.28 -2.38
C LEU A 267 -21.71 28.90 -3.20
N LEU A 268 -21.40 29.80 -4.13
CA LEU A 268 -22.39 30.35 -5.05
C LEU A 268 -23.01 29.24 -5.91
N VAL A 269 -22.17 28.35 -6.46
CA VAL A 269 -22.68 27.21 -7.24
C VAL A 269 -23.59 26.33 -6.40
N ILE A 270 -23.23 26.05 -5.14
CA ILE A 270 -24.08 25.30 -4.20
C ILE A 270 -25.43 26.00 -4.02
N ASP A 271 -25.46 27.31 -3.81
CA ASP A 271 -26.71 28.07 -3.66
C ASP A 271 -27.59 27.96 -4.92
N PHE A 272 -27.00 28.08 -6.11
CA PHE A 272 -27.73 27.89 -7.37
C PHE A 272 -28.29 26.46 -7.51
N LEU A 273 -27.54 25.43 -7.10
CA LEU A 273 -28.01 24.05 -7.12
C LEU A 273 -29.18 23.82 -6.15
N TRP A 274 -29.13 24.42 -4.97
CA TRP A 274 -30.22 24.38 -4.00
C TRP A 274 -31.50 25.04 -4.53
N VAL A 275 -31.39 26.29 -5.01
CA VAL A 275 -32.54 27.06 -5.52
C VAL A 275 -33.22 26.36 -6.71
N ASN A 276 -32.45 25.65 -7.54
CA ASN A 276 -32.97 24.96 -8.72
C ASN A 276 -33.31 23.47 -8.46
N ASN A 277 -33.29 23.01 -7.20
CA ASN A 277 -33.55 21.63 -6.80
C ASN A 277 -32.67 20.60 -7.55
N LEU A 278 -31.39 20.92 -7.73
CA LEU A 278 -30.43 20.10 -8.46
C LEU A 278 -29.51 19.28 -7.54
N MET A 279 -29.52 19.52 -6.24
CA MET A 279 -28.64 18.83 -5.26
C MET A 279 -28.74 17.31 -5.31
N ASP A 280 -29.91 16.77 -5.63
CA ASP A 280 -30.11 15.31 -5.73
C ASP A 280 -29.75 14.72 -7.09
N LEU A 281 -29.74 15.54 -8.14
CA LEU A 281 -29.45 15.14 -9.51
C LEU A 281 -27.95 14.98 -9.76
N VAL A 282 -27.11 15.71 -8.99
CA VAL A 282 -25.66 15.59 -9.01
C VAL A 282 -25.18 14.53 -8.05
#